data_AF-A0A5J4P9D1-F1
#
_entry.id   AF-A0A5J4P9D1-F1
#
_cell.length_a   1.000
_cell.length_b   1.000
_cell.length_c   1.000
_cell.angle_alpha   90.00
_cell.angle_beta   90.00
_cell.angle_gamma   90.00
#
_symmetry.space_group_name_H-M   'P 1'
#
loop_
_entity.id
_entity.type
_entity.pdbx_description
1 polymer ?
#
loop_
_entity_poly.entity_id
_entity_poly.type
_entity_poly.pdbx_seq_one_letter_code
_entity_poly.pdbx_strand_id
1 'polypeptide(L)'
;MDFGEIVHAVRTHEHSSIFVLDDWMSRQNFLKQFISGIFIVIVMTGLDQDMMQKNLSCRNLKEAQRNMYCYGFSFIPLNFLFLCLGILLLLLAGQTGIELPGANDDILPLFATQGYLSQSVLIFFSIGIIAAA
;
A
#
# COMPACT_ATOMS: atom_id res chain seq x y z
N MET A 1 -7.27 -16.15 15.10
CA MET A 1 -7.81 -16.29 13.75
C MET A 1 -6.93 -17.25 12.98
N ASP A 2 -7.51 -18.24 12.34
CA ASP A 2 -6.81 -19.07 11.36
C ASP A 2 -6.56 -18.29 10.04
N PHE A 3 -5.62 -18.74 9.22
CA PHE A 3 -5.32 -18.11 7.93
C PHE A 3 -6.55 -18.03 7.02
N GLY A 4 -7.40 -19.07 7.02
CA GLY A 4 -8.65 -19.05 6.25
C GLY A 4 -9.63 -17.97 6.73
N GLU A 5 -9.69 -17.73 8.04
CA GLU A 5 -10.54 -16.68 8.63
C GLU A 5 -10.02 -15.28 8.31
N ILE A 6 -8.69 -15.09 8.30
CA ILE A 6 -8.05 -13.82 7.90
C ILE A 6 -8.43 -13.48 6.45
N VAL A 7 -8.25 -14.43 5.54
CA VAL A 7 -8.56 -14.23 4.11
C VAL A 7 -10.04 -13.95 3.93
N HIS A 8 -10.92 -14.68 4.63
CA HIS A 8 -12.36 -14.44 4.58
C HIS A 8 -12.72 -13.05 5.08
N ALA A 9 -12.22 -12.66 6.26
CA ALA A 9 -12.49 -11.37 6.88
C ALA A 9 -12.07 -10.20 5.98
N VAL A 10 -10.88 -10.29 5.37
CA VAL A 10 -10.41 -9.28 4.42
C VAL A 10 -11.29 -9.23 3.18
N ARG A 11 -11.64 -10.39 2.60
CA ARG A 11 -12.42 -10.46 1.35
C ARG A 11 -13.85 -9.97 1.49
N THR A 12 -14.46 -10.11 2.67
CA THR A 12 -15.85 -9.67 2.91
C THR A 12 -15.95 -8.23 3.40
N HIS A 13 -14.83 -7.57 3.70
CA HIS A 13 -14.82 -6.19 4.19
C HIS A 13 -15.23 -5.21 3.09
N GLU A 14 -15.98 -4.16 3.43
CA GLU A 14 -16.46 -3.16 2.45
C GLU A 14 -15.32 -2.47 1.68
N HIS A 15 -14.22 -2.16 2.37
CA HIS A 15 -13.01 -1.57 1.80
C HIS A 15 -12.14 -2.53 0.96
N SER A 16 -12.56 -3.79 0.76
CA SER A 16 -11.82 -4.77 -0.06
C SER A 16 -12.15 -4.72 -1.56
N SER A 17 -13.15 -3.91 -1.95
CA SER A 17 -13.60 -3.81 -3.33
C SER A 17 -12.55 -3.16 -4.24
N ILE A 18 -11.95 -3.95 -5.12
CA ILE A 18 -10.92 -3.49 -6.07
C ILE A 18 -11.53 -2.92 -7.36
N PHE A 19 -12.61 -3.55 -7.86
CA PHE A 19 -13.22 -3.19 -9.14
C PHE A 19 -14.54 -2.47 -8.93
N VAL A 20 -14.49 -1.17 -8.64
CA VAL A 20 -15.68 -0.31 -8.59
C VAL A 20 -15.93 0.25 -9.99
N LEU A 21 -16.83 -0.38 -10.74
CA LEU A 21 -17.18 0.06 -12.11
C LEU A 21 -18.54 0.78 -12.17
N ASP A 22 -19.41 0.49 -11.22
CA ASP A 22 -20.82 0.91 -11.24
C ASP A 22 -21.02 2.39 -10.83
N ASP A 23 -20.09 2.94 -10.05
CA ASP A 23 -20.13 4.34 -9.60
C ASP A 23 -19.06 5.17 -10.31
N TRP A 24 -19.48 5.94 -11.33
CA TRP A 24 -18.59 6.86 -12.04
C TRP A 24 -18.19 8.07 -11.19
N MET A 25 -19.00 8.48 -10.22
CA MET A 25 -18.68 9.66 -9.40
C MET A 25 -17.67 9.33 -8.30
N SER A 26 -17.69 8.09 -7.79
CA SER A 26 -16.76 7.60 -6.79
C SER A 26 -15.29 7.87 -7.15
N ARG A 27 -14.50 8.33 -6.17
CA ARG A 27 -13.03 8.43 -6.31
C ARG A 27 -12.37 7.05 -6.45
N GLN A 28 -13.09 5.99 -6.09
CA GLN A 28 -12.65 4.60 -6.16
C GLN A 28 -12.97 3.93 -7.50
N ASN A 29 -13.59 4.66 -8.45
CA ASN A 29 -13.88 4.10 -9.77
C ASN A 29 -12.61 3.54 -10.42
N PHE A 30 -12.65 2.26 -10.80
CA PHE A 30 -11.50 1.53 -11.30
C PHE A 30 -10.89 2.19 -12.54
N LEU A 31 -11.72 2.65 -13.49
CA LEU A 31 -11.19 3.24 -14.73
C LEU A 31 -10.48 4.57 -14.45
N LYS A 32 -11.05 5.41 -13.58
CA LYS A 32 -10.41 6.67 -13.17
C LYS A 32 -9.09 6.41 -12.45
N GLN A 33 -9.06 5.46 -11.53
CA GLN A 33 -7.83 5.11 -10.80
C GLN A 33 -6.79 4.46 -11.71
N PHE A 34 -7.19 3.59 -12.63
CA PHE A 34 -6.29 2.95 -13.58
C PHE A 34 -5.61 3.98 -14.49
N ILE A 35 -6.39 4.88 -15.08
CA ILE A 35 -5.87 5.98 -15.91
C ILE A 35 -4.97 6.90 -15.06
N SER A 36 -5.42 7.28 -13.86
CA SER A 36 -4.60 8.09 -12.94
C SER A 36 -3.28 7.39 -12.60
N GLY A 37 -3.28 6.08 -12.39
CA GLY A 37 -2.09 5.28 -12.13
C GLY A 37 -1.09 5.32 -13.28
N ILE A 38 -1.56 5.25 -14.53
CA ILE A 38 -0.70 5.42 -15.72
C ILE A 38 -0.02 6.80 -15.68
N PHE A 39 -0.77 7.87 -15.39
CA PHE A 39 -0.20 9.21 -15.30
C PHE A 39 0.78 9.38 -14.14
N ILE A 40 0.50 8.79 -12.97
CA ILE A 40 1.41 8.80 -11.82
C ILE A 40 2.75 8.18 -12.21
N VAL A 41 2.75 7.01 -12.87
CA VAL A 41 3.99 6.36 -13.32
C VAL A 41 4.75 7.22 -14.33
N ILE A 42 4.05 7.86 -15.28
CA ILE A 42 4.68 8.75 -16.27
C ILE A 42 5.35 9.94 -15.58
N VAL A 43 4.66 10.62 -14.65
CA VAL A 43 5.22 11.78 -13.95
C VAL A 43 6.37 11.35 -13.05
N MET A 44 6.15 10.35 -12.19
CA MET A 44 7.15 9.92 -11.21
C MET A 44 8.35 9.23 -11.82
N THR A 45 8.23 8.56 -12.98
CA THR A 45 9.35 7.80 -13.55
C THR A 45 9.96 8.50 -14.77
N GLY A 46 9.13 9.23 -15.52
CA GLY A 46 9.48 9.82 -16.81
C GLY A 46 9.62 11.35 -16.79
N LEU A 47 9.26 12.05 -15.73
CA LEU A 47 9.42 13.51 -15.62
C LEU A 47 10.17 13.95 -14.35
N ASP A 48 10.03 13.19 -13.26
CA ASP A 48 10.77 13.39 -12.01
C ASP A 48 12.27 13.18 -12.23
N GLN A 49 13.07 14.19 -11.88
CA GLN A 49 14.50 14.21 -12.18
C GLN A 49 15.27 13.12 -11.42
N ASP A 50 14.92 12.86 -10.17
CA ASP A 50 15.65 11.90 -9.33
C ASP A 50 15.35 10.46 -9.77
N MET A 51 14.09 10.20 -10.11
CA MET A 51 13.67 8.87 -10.57
C MET A 51 14.05 8.59 -12.03
N MET A 52 13.96 9.59 -12.91
CA MET A 52 14.42 9.47 -14.30
C MET A 52 15.93 9.19 -14.35
N GLN A 53 16.73 9.91 -13.56
CA GLN A 53 18.18 9.71 -13.53
C GLN A 53 18.57 8.31 -13.03
N LYS A 54 17.84 7.73 -12.07
CA LYS A 54 18.04 6.34 -11.65
C LYS A 54 17.88 5.37 -12.82
N ASN A 55 16.86 5.55 -13.66
CA ASN A 55 16.66 4.70 -14.84
C ASN A 55 17.71 4.95 -15.93
N LEU A 56 18.15 6.20 -16.14
CA LEU A 56 19.17 6.56 -17.13
C LEU A 56 20.59 6.13 -16.74
N SER A 57 20.87 5.98 -15.44
CA SER A 57 22.17 5.49 -14.94
C SER A 57 22.41 3.99 -15.19
N CYS A 58 21.38 3.25 -15.61
CA CYS A 58 21.50 1.85 -15.99
C CYS A 58 22.34 1.70 -17.27
N ARG A 59 23.13 0.61 -17.36
CA ARG A 59 24.15 0.42 -18.42
C ARG A 59 23.58 0.44 -19.83
N ASN A 60 22.35 0.00 -20.01
CA ASN A 60 21.65 -0.04 -21.28
C ASN A 60 20.12 -0.02 -21.08
N LEU A 61 19.39 0.24 -22.17
CA LEU A 61 17.92 0.30 -22.17
C LEU A 61 17.27 -0.98 -21.63
N LYS A 62 17.85 -2.15 -21.94
CA LYS A 62 17.30 -3.44 -21.51
C LYS A 62 17.40 -3.63 -20.00
N GLU A 63 18.50 -3.19 -19.39
CA GLU A 63 18.70 -3.18 -17.94
C GLU A 63 17.76 -2.18 -17.25
N ALA A 64 17.59 -0.98 -17.82
CA ALA A 64 16.63 0.01 -17.32
C ALA A 64 15.18 -0.52 -17.34
N GLN A 65 14.76 -1.16 -18.43
CA GLN A 65 13.44 -1.79 -18.53
C GLN A 65 13.28 -2.92 -17.51
N ARG A 66 14.29 -3.79 -17.36
CA ARG A 66 14.26 -4.86 -16.36
C ARG A 66 14.13 -4.31 -14.95
N ASN A 67 14.84 -3.23 -14.62
CA ASN A 67 14.72 -2.54 -13.34
C ASN A 67 13.28 -2.08 -13.08
N MET A 68 12.66 -1.40 -14.05
CA MET A 68 11.27 -0.95 -13.95
C MET A 68 10.28 -2.11 -13.78
N TYR A 69 10.45 -3.21 -14.53
CA TYR A 69 9.59 -4.39 -14.39
C TYR A 69 9.77 -5.08 -13.03
N CYS A 70 11.01 -5.24 -12.56
CA CYS A 70 11.30 -5.82 -11.25
C CYS A 70 10.73 -4.95 -10.12
N TYR A 71 10.86 -3.63 -10.23
CA TYR A 71 10.28 -2.68 -9.29
C TYR A 71 8.75 -2.78 -9.27
N GLY A 72 8.11 -2.67 -10.44
CA GLY A 72 6.65 -2.76 -10.56
C GLY A 72 6.09 -4.08 -10.05
N PHE A 73 6.73 -5.21 -10.39
CA PHE A 73 6.32 -6.52 -9.91
C PHE A 73 6.49 -6.70 -8.41
N SER A 74 7.54 -6.13 -7.82
CA SER A 74 7.77 -6.16 -6.36
C SER A 74 6.79 -5.25 -5.61
N PHE A 75 6.35 -4.16 -6.25
CA PHE A 75 5.45 -3.17 -5.66
C PHE A 75 4.03 -3.71 -5.46
N ILE A 76 3.51 -4.50 -6.40
CA ILE A 76 2.15 -5.06 -6.34
C ILE A 76 1.89 -5.90 -5.06
N PRO A 77 2.65 -6.97 -4.76
CA PRO A 77 2.39 -7.80 -3.59
C PRO A 77 2.65 -7.06 -2.29
N LEU A 78 3.61 -6.12 -2.27
CA LEU A 78 3.89 -5.31 -1.09
C LEU A 78 2.72 -4.39 -0.74
N ASN A 79 2.18 -3.66 -1.73
CA ASN A 79 1.02 -2.80 -1.52
C ASN A 79 -0.24 -3.62 -1.18
N PHE A 80 -0.43 -4.76 -1.84
CA PHE A 80 -1.54 -5.66 -1.50
C PHE A 80 -1.48 -6.12 -0.05
N LEU A 81 -0.28 -6.44 0.46
CA LEU A 81 -0.07 -6.78 1.86
C LEU A 81 -0.45 -5.62 2.79
N PHE A 82 -0.02 -4.39 2.48
CA PHE A 82 -0.39 -3.21 3.27
C PHE A 82 -1.90 -2.92 3.25
N LEU A 83 -2.58 -3.12 2.11
CA LEU A 83 -4.03 -2.98 2.02
C LEU A 83 -4.77 -4.01 2.88
N CYS A 84 -4.34 -5.28 2.83
CA CYS A 84 -4.88 -6.33 3.70
C CYS A 84 -4.65 -5.99 5.18
N LEU A 85 -3.44 -5.54 5.52
CA LEU A 85 -3.09 -5.13 6.87
C LEU A 85 -3.96 -3.96 7.35
N GLY A 86 -4.21 -2.95 6.51
CA GLY A 86 -5.09 -1.83 6.83
C GLY A 86 -6.50 -2.29 7.21
N ILE A 87 -7.09 -3.20 6.43
CA ILE A 87 -8.41 -3.79 6.74
C ILE A 87 -8.38 -4.54 8.09
N LEU A 88 -7.33 -5.31 8.36
CA LEU A 88 -7.20 -6.05 9.62
C LEU A 88 -7.05 -5.11 10.83
N LEU A 89 -6.37 -3.98 10.69
CA LEU A 89 -6.26 -2.98 11.75
C LEU A 89 -7.60 -2.28 12.01
N LEU A 90 -8.38 -1.99 10.97
CA LEU A 90 -9.74 -1.44 11.11
C LEU A 90 -10.67 -2.42 11.84
N LEU A 91 -10.62 -3.70 11.47
CA LEU A 91 -11.37 -4.75 12.17
C LEU A 91 -10.95 -4.88 13.64
N LEU A 92 -9.65 -4.83 13.92
CA LEU A 92 -9.12 -4.86 15.28
C LEU A 92 -9.61 -3.66 16.09
N ALA A 93 -9.51 -2.44 15.53
CA ALA A 93 -9.99 -1.22 16.18
C ALA A 93 -11.47 -1.31 16.58
N GLY A 94 -12.30 -1.81 15.67
CA GLY A 94 -13.74 -2.00 15.91
C GLY A 94 -14.05 -3.05 16.99
N GLN A 95 -13.24 -4.11 17.10
CA GLN A 95 -13.41 -5.15 18.12
C GLN A 95 -12.93 -4.72 19.51
N THR A 96 -11.83 -3.97 19.59
CA THR A 96 -11.24 -3.53 20.86
C THR A 96 -11.74 -2.16 21.32
N GLY A 97 -12.56 -1.48 20.52
CA GLY A 97 -13.06 -0.14 20.82
C GLY A 97 -11.97 0.94 20.82
N ILE A 98 -10.92 0.76 20.01
CA ILE A 98 -9.85 1.77 19.87
C ILE A 98 -10.38 2.91 19.01
N GLU A 99 -10.25 4.14 19.51
CA GLU A 99 -10.57 5.33 18.72
C GLU A 99 -9.58 5.48 17.57
N LEU A 100 -10.10 5.49 16.34
CA LEU A 100 -9.29 5.70 15.15
C LEU A 100 -8.91 7.19 15.04
N PRO A 101 -7.67 7.49 14.60
CA PRO A 101 -7.24 8.86 14.36
C PRO A 101 -8.03 9.48 13.19
N GLY A 102 -8.14 10.81 13.18
CA GLY A 102 -8.84 11.52 12.11
C GLY A 102 -8.16 11.39 10.74
N ALA A 103 -6.84 11.14 10.71
CA ALA A 103 -6.08 10.86 9.49
C ALA A 103 -5.83 9.36 9.35
N ASN A 104 -6.24 8.78 8.22
CA ASN A 104 -6.08 7.34 7.96
C ASN A 104 -4.60 6.89 7.97
N ASP A 105 -3.68 7.78 7.60
CA ASP A 105 -2.24 7.49 7.54
C ASP A 105 -1.63 7.26 8.95
N ASP A 106 -2.30 7.75 10.01
CA ASP A 106 -1.86 7.60 11.40
C ASP A 106 -2.35 6.30 12.05
N ILE A 107 -3.25 5.54 11.40
CA ILE A 107 -3.79 4.29 11.95
C ILE A 107 -2.66 3.30 12.22
N LEU A 108 -1.82 3.06 11.22
CA LEU A 108 -0.77 2.06 11.31
C LEU A 108 0.34 2.45 12.32
N PRO A 109 0.81 3.71 12.37
CA PRO A 109 1.65 4.22 13.47
C PRO A 109 1.01 4.10 14.86
N LEU A 110 -0.29 4.39 15.01
CA LEU A 110 -1.01 4.24 16.28
C LEU A 110 -0.90 2.80 16.80
N PHE A 111 -1.21 1.82 15.96
CA PHE A 111 -1.15 0.41 16.33
C PHE A 111 0.27 -0.08 16.65
N ALA A 112 1.28 0.42 15.94
CA ALA A 112 2.67 0.07 16.19
C ALA A 112 3.20 0.66 17.50
N THR A 113 2.87 1.92 17.82
CA THR A 113 3.49 2.68 18.92
C THR A 113 2.75 2.57 20.26
N GLN A 114 1.43 2.36 20.25
CA GLN A 114 0.62 2.31 21.48
C GLN A 114 0.63 0.95 22.18
N GLY A 115 1.49 0.01 21.74
CA GLY A 115 1.65 -1.29 22.39
C GLY A 115 0.53 -2.31 22.10
N TYR A 116 -0.33 -2.05 21.12
CA TYR A 116 -1.37 -3.01 20.68
C TYR A 116 -0.78 -4.19 19.89
N LEU A 117 0.38 -4.01 19.27
CA LEU A 117 1.12 -5.03 18.55
C LEU A 117 2.34 -5.51 19.35
N SER A 118 2.89 -6.68 19.00
CA SER A 118 4.06 -7.22 19.69
C SER A 118 5.30 -6.34 19.49
N GLN A 119 6.21 -6.36 20.46
CA GLN A 119 7.46 -5.58 20.43
C GLN A 119 8.28 -5.81 19.16
N SER A 120 8.28 -7.04 18.63
CA SER A 120 8.97 -7.37 17.38
C SER A 120 8.40 -6.59 16.20
N VAL A 121 7.08 -6.45 16.11
CA VAL A 121 6.42 -5.68 15.04
C VAL A 121 6.82 -4.21 15.12
N LEU A 122 6.82 -3.61 16.32
CA LEU A 122 7.28 -2.23 16.52
C LEU A 122 8.72 -2.02 16.04
N ILE A 123 9.64 -2.95 16.36
CA ILE A 123 11.05 -2.85 15.95
C ILE A 123 11.18 -2.92 14.43
N PHE A 124 10.63 -3.95 13.79
CA PHE A 124 10.74 -4.10 12.33
C PHE A 124 10.04 -2.97 11.59
N PHE A 125 8.89 -2.51 12.10
CA PHE A 125 8.15 -1.42 11.50
C PHE A 125 8.90 -0.09 11.60
N SER A 126 9.49 0.22 12.76
CA SER A 126 10.29 1.43 12.94
C SER A 126 11.52 1.44 12.02
N ILE A 127 12.22 0.30 11.91
CA ILE A 127 13.33 0.15 10.95
C ILE A 127 12.83 0.36 9.52
N GLY A 128 11.66 -0.18 9.18
CA GLY A 128 11.03 -0.03 7.87
C GLY A 128 10.70 1.42 7.53
N ILE A 129 10.10 2.19 8.45
CA ILE A 129 9.85 3.63 8.24
C ILE A 129 11.16 4.38 8.04
N ILE A 130 12.15 4.15 8.90
CA ILE A 130 13.44 4.85 8.81
C ILE A 130 14.17 4.53 7.50
N ALA A 131 14.03 3.30 6.98
CA ALA A 131 14.61 2.90 5.71
C ALA A 131 13.83 3.44 4.49
N ALA A 132 12.56 3.76 4.65
CA ALA A 132 11.69 4.28 3.59
C ALA A 132 11.70 5.81 3.50
N ALA A 133 11.96 6.50 4.62
CA ALA A 133 12.14 7.94 4.74
C ALA A 133 13.51 8.40 4.20
#